data_AF-X1NSK8-F1
#
_entry.id   AF-X1NSK8-F1
#
_cell.length_a   1.000
_cell.length_b   1.000
_cell.length_c   1.000
_cell.angle_alpha   90.00
_cell.angle_beta   90.00
_cell.angle_gamma   90.00
#
_symmetry.space_group_name_H-M   'P 1'
#
loop_
_entity.id
_entity.type
_entity.pdbx_description
1 polymer ?
#
loop_
_entity_poly.entity_id
_entity_poly.type
_entity_poly.pdbx_seq_one_letter_code
_entity_poly.pdbx_strand_id
1 'polypeptide(L)' 'AIPIIALTSYAMPGDREKALAAGCNGYITKPIDVETFMVEIEKYL' A
#
# COMPACT_ATOMS: atom_id res chain seq x y z
N ALA A 1 10.97 11.97 -6.75
CA ALA A 1 9.91 11.14 -7.37
C ALA A 1 8.71 11.14 -6.42
N ILE A 2 7.49 10.97 -6.92
CA ILE A 2 6.27 10.94 -6.08
C ILE A 2 5.98 9.47 -5.72
N PRO A 3 5.89 9.08 -4.43
CA PRO A 3 5.59 7.70 -4.05
C PRO A 3 4.15 7.32 -4.42
N ILE A 4 3.97 6.12 -4.97
CA ILE A 4 2.68 5.53 -5.34
C ILE A 4 2.43 4.31 -4.45
N ILE A 5 1.36 4.33 -3.67
CA ILE A 5 0.99 3.24 -2.75
C ILE A 5 -0.34 2.66 -3.21
N ALA A 6 -0.39 1.35 -3.46
CA ALA A 6 -1.62 0.66 -3.79
C ALA A 6 -2.44 0.40 -2.52
N LEU A 7 -3.73 0.75 -2.52
CA LEU A 7 -4.67 0.48 -1.43
C LEU A 7 -5.83 -0.38 -1.94
N THR A 8 -6.00 -1.58 -1.39
CA THR A 8 -7.05 -2.53 -1.87
C THR A 8 -8.02 -2.95 -0.77
N SER A 9 -9.28 -3.21 -1.14
CA SER A 9 -10.29 -3.82 -0.27
C SER A 9 -10.38 -5.35 -0.37
N TYR A 10 -9.64 -5.95 -1.30
CA TYR A 10 -9.72 -7.37 -1.59
C TYR A 10 -8.35 -7.89 -2.03
N ALA A 11 -7.48 -8.11 -1.05
CA ALA A 11 -6.12 -8.56 -1.29
C ALA A 11 -6.11 -10.05 -1.61
N MET A 12 -5.93 -10.39 -2.89
CA MET A 12 -5.71 -11.77 -3.29
C MET A 12 -4.21 -12.12 -3.18
N PRO A 13 -3.87 -13.41 -3.04
CA PRO A 13 -2.48 -13.85 -3.15
C PRO A 13 -1.85 -13.33 -4.45
N GLY A 14 -0.69 -12.68 -4.35
CA GLY A 14 0.02 -12.14 -5.50
C GLY A 14 -0.27 -10.67 -5.84
N ASP A 15 -1.30 -10.04 -5.26
CA ASP A 15 -1.65 -8.65 -5.62
C ASP A 15 -0.61 -7.63 -5.14
N ARG A 16 0.05 -7.91 -4.01
CA ARG A 16 1.18 -7.11 -3.54
C ARG A 16 2.31 -7.15 -4.55
N GLU A 17 2.70 -8.33 -4.99
CA GLU A 17 3.77 -8.54 -5.96
C GLU A 17 3.46 -7.87 -7.30
N LYS A 18 2.22 -7.99 -7.78
CA LYS A 18 1.76 -7.32 -9.00
C LYS A 18 1.83 -5.80 -8.88
N ALA A 19 1.38 -5.23 -7.76
CA ALA A 19 1.42 -3.79 -7.55
C ALA A 19 2.85 -3.26 -7.54
N LEU A 20 3.77 -3.94 -6.84
CA LEU A 20 5.18 -3.57 -6.81
C LEU A 20 5.82 -3.71 -8.21
N ALA A 21 5.53 -4.78 -8.94
CA ALA A 21 6.01 -4.97 -10.30
C ALA A 21 5.47 -3.92 -11.29
N ALA A 22 4.28 -3.37 -11.04
CA ALA A 22 3.70 -2.27 -11.81
C ALA A 22 4.30 -0.90 -11.49
N GLY A 23 5.23 -0.82 -10.51
CA GLY A 23 5.93 0.41 -10.14
C GLY A 23 5.37 1.11 -8.90
N CYS A 24 4.48 0.48 -8.13
CA CYS A 24 4.13 1.00 -6.81
C CYS A 24 5.30 0.88 -5.84
N ASN A 25 5.46 1.87 -4.98
CA ASN A 25 6.42 1.90 -3.89
C ASN A 25 5.90 1.14 -2.66
N GLY A 26 4.58 1.05 -2.50
CA GLY A 26 3.93 0.43 -1.36
C GLY A 26 2.62 -0.26 -1.70
N TYR A 27 2.13 -1.04 -0.74
CA TYR A 27 0.88 -1.79 -0.83
C TYR A 27 0.25 -1.90 0.57
N ILE A 28 -1.01 -1.47 0.70
CA ILE A 28 -1.78 -1.45 1.94
C ILE A 28 -3.13 -2.12 1.67
N THR A 29 -3.63 -2.89 2.63
CA THR A 29 -4.93 -3.57 2.54
C THR A 29 -5.93 -2.96 3.51
N LYS A 30 -7.20 -2.85 3.12
CA LYS A 30 -8.30 -2.52 4.03
C LYS A 30 -8.72 -3.74 4.87
N PRO A 31 -9.36 -3.52 6.03
CA PRO A 31 -9.63 -2.23 6.65
C PRO A 31 -8.34 -1.56 7.15
N ILE A 32 -8.26 -0.23 6.98
CA ILE A 32 -7.19 0.55 7.60
C ILE A 32 -7.59 0.92 9.02
N ASP A 33 -6.62 0.94 9.91
CA ASP A 33 -6.75 1.55 11.22
C ASP A 33 -6.30 3.01 11.12
N VAL A 34 -7.22 3.93 11.40
CA VAL A 34 -6.98 5.38 11.28
C VAL A 34 -5.91 5.89 12.24
N GLU A 35 -5.70 5.23 13.39
CA GLU A 35 -4.70 5.65 14.37
C GLU A 35 -3.28 5.34 13.86
N THR A 36 -3.14 4.25 13.10
CA THR A 36 -1.83 3.76 12.63
C THR A 36 -1.55 4.07 11.16
N PHE A 37 -2.59 4.42 10.37
CA PHE A 37 -2.47 4.67 8.94
C PHE A 37 -1.46 5.77 8.59
N MET A 38 -1.45 6.88 9.35
CA MET A 38 -0.50 7.97 9.10
C MET A 38 0.95 7.53 9.31
N VAL A 39 1.21 6.76 10.38
CA VAL A 39 2.54 6.19 10.66
C VAL A 39 2.95 5.20 9.55
N GLU A 40 2.01 4.47 8.97
CA GLU A 40 2.29 3.57 7.87
C GLU A 40 2.61 4.33 6.56
N ILE A 41 1.92 5.44 6.29
CA ILE A 41 2.22 6.32 5.15
C ILE A 41 3.59 7.01 5.30
N GLU A 42 3.96 7.43 6.51
CA GLU A 42 5.27 8.05 6.79
C GLU A 42 6.46 7.17 6.41
N LYS A 43 6.30 5.84 6.33
CA LYS A 43 7.35 4.91 5.86
C LYS A 43 7.71 5.09 4.38
N TYR A 44 6.88 5.81 3.62
CA TYR A 44 7.04 6.00 2.18
C TYR A 44 7.34 7.47 1.78
N LEU A 45 7.46 8.38 2.77
CA LEU A 45 7.88 9.78 2.59
C LEU A 45 9.41 9.89 2.63
#